data_AF-A0A133Q839-F1
#
_entry.id   AF-A0A133Q839-F1
#
_cell.length_a   1.000
_cell.length_b   1.000
_cell.length_c   1.000
_cell.angle_alpha   90.00
_cell.angle_beta   90.00
_cell.angle_gamma   90.00
#
_symmetry.space_group_name_H-M   'P 1'
#
loop_
_entity.id
_entity.type
_entity.pdbx_description
1 polymer ?
#
loop_
_entity_poly.entity_id
_entity_poly.type
_entity_poly.pdbx_seq_one_letter_code
_entity_poly.pdbx_strand_id
1 'polypeptide(L)'
;MKYDEQKEKEQKYYNEQKERITLYMKYNVKDFKNIEFTEFKKNPMDGYDISGYINKDKNLSFSVGIRSTENFQFNGNISYSEELENKFIKNTKTVSQIKKEHR
;
A
#
# COMPACT_ATOMS: atom_id res chain seq x y z
N MET A 1 2.05 19.15 -23.37
CA MET A 1 3.28 18.34 -23.54
C MET A 1 3.98 18.10 -22.20
N LYS A 2 4.78 19.01 -21.62
CA LYS A 2 5.46 18.75 -20.32
C LYS A 2 4.52 18.47 -19.14
N TYR A 3 3.35 19.12 -19.10
CA TYR A 3 2.37 18.95 -18.01
C TYR A 3 1.65 17.60 -18.06
N ASP A 4 1.41 17.08 -19.27
CA ASP A 4 0.73 15.81 -19.49
C ASP A 4 1.65 14.63 -19.14
N GLU A 5 2.93 14.73 -19.50
CA GLU A 5 3.97 13.74 -19.16
C GLU A 5 4.20 13.60 -17.65
N GLN A 6 4.10 14.71 -16.91
CA GLN A 6 4.28 14.69 -15.45
C GLN A 6 3.11 13.98 -14.76
N LYS A 7 1.88 14.26 -15.19
CA LYS A 7 0.68 13.57 -14.68
C LYS A 7 0.69 12.08 -14.99
N GLU A 8 1.15 11.69 -16.18
CA GLU A 8 1.24 10.28 -16.55
C GLU A 8 2.24 9.51 -15.68
N LYS A 9 3.43 10.09 -15.44
CA LYS A 9 4.44 9.50 -14.54
C LYS A 9 3.92 9.35 -13.12
N GLU A 10 3.22 10.36 -12.63
CA GLU A 10 2.62 10.36 -11.30
C GLU A 10 1.53 9.28 -11.18
N GLN A 11 0.63 9.17 -12.16
CA GLN A 11 -0.39 8.13 -12.20
C GLN A 11 0.22 6.72 -12.27
N LYS A 12 1.28 6.54 -13.06
CA LYS A 12 2.01 5.28 -13.15
C LYS A 12 2.61 4.89 -11.80
N TYR A 13 3.25 5.84 -11.13
CA TYR A 13 3.78 5.64 -9.78
C TYR A 13 2.68 5.29 -8.77
N TYR A 14 1.52 5.94 -8.85
CA TYR A 14 0.37 5.65 -7.98
C TYR A 14 -0.14 4.22 -8.16
N ASN A 15 -0.26 3.78 -9.41
CA ASN A 15 -0.66 2.42 -9.73
C ASN A 15 0.36 1.41 -9.19
N GLU A 16 1.66 1.68 -9.33
CA GLU A 16 2.72 0.82 -8.78
C GLU A 16 2.62 0.68 -7.26
N GLN A 17 2.41 1.77 -6.52
CA GLN A 17 2.27 1.68 -5.05
C GLN A 17 1.01 0.92 -4.64
N LYS A 18 -0.11 1.11 -5.35
CA LYS A 18 -1.35 0.34 -5.13
C LYS A 18 -1.14 -1.15 -5.35
N GLU A 19 -0.41 -1.54 -6.40
CA GLU A 19 -0.07 -2.95 -6.65
C GLU A 19 0.79 -3.54 -5.54
N ARG A 20 1.78 -2.79 -5.03
CA ARG A 20 2.64 -3.24 -3.94
C ARG A 20 1.87 -3.43 -2.63
N ILE A 21 0.99 -2.49 -2.28
CA ILE A 21 0.12 -2.60 -1.10
C ILE A 21 -0.83 -3.80 -1.27
N THR A 22 -1.44 -3.95 -2.44
CA THR A 22 -2.34 -5.08 -2.74
C THR A 22 -1.62 -6.42 -2.60
N LEU A 23 -0.39 -6.54 -3.13
CA LEU A 23 0.42 -7.73 -3.01
C LEU A 23 0.74 -8.06 -1.55
N TYR A 24 1.13 -7.07 -0.76
CA TYR A 24 1.38 -7.23 0.67
C TYR A 24 0.14 -7.69 1.42
N MET A 25 -1.02 -7.06 1.19
CA MET A 25 -2.28 -7.45 1.84
C MET A 25 -2.69 -8.86 1.45
N LYS A 26 -2.63 -9.21 0.16
CA LYS A 26 -2.98 -10.55 -0.33
C LYS A 26 -2.15 -11.65 0.31
N TYR A 27 -0.87 -11.38 0.58
CA TYR A 27 0.02 -12.39 1.14
C TYR A 27 -0.06 -12.47 2.67
N ASN A 28 -0.24 -11.33 3.33
CA ASN A 28 -0.11 -11.23 4.78
C ASN A 28 -1.45 -11.20 5.54
N VAL A 29 -2.58 -10.97 4.88
CA VAL A 29 -3.91 -10.90 5.50
C VAL A 29 -4.72 -12.14 5.15
N LYS A 30 -5.23 -12.83 6.18
CA LYS A 30 -6.13 -13.97 6.02
C LYS A 30 -7.48 -13.53 5.47
N ASP A 31 -8.07 -14.37 4.62
CA ASP A 31 -9.37 -14.12 3.99
C ASP A 31 -9.43 -12.81 3.18
N PHE A 32 -8.30 -12.36 2.63
CA PHE A 32 -8.25 -11.21 1.73
C PHE A 32 -9.02 -11.50 0.43
N LYS A 33 -9.97 -10.62 0.07
CA LYS A 33 -10.81 -10.72 -1.14
C LYS A 33 -10.69 -9.51 -2.04
N ASN A 34 -10.74 -8.31 -1.47
CA ASN A 34 -10.66 -7.06 -2.22
C ASN A 34 -10.00 -5.96 -1.39
N ILE A 35 -9.58 -4.91 -2.08
CA ILE A 35 -8.98 -3.71 -1.50
C ILE A 35 -9.58 -2.48 -2.19
N GLU A 36 -9.89 -1.46 -1.41
CA GLU A 36 -10.40 -0.18 -1.88
C GLU A 36 -9.53 0.93 -1.32
N PHE A 37 -8.95 1.73 -2.21
CA PHE A 37 -8.16 2.89 -1.86
C PHE A 37 -9.06 4.11 -1.79
N THR A 38 -9.12 4.76 -0.64
CA THR A 38 -9.99 5.92 -0.38
C THR A 38 -9.27 7.24 -0.56
N GLU A 39 -7.99 7.29 -0.24
CA GLU A 39 -7.19 8.49 -0.31
C GLU A 39 -5.81 8.19 -0.88
N PHE A 40 -5.35 9.08 -1.74
CA PHE A 40 -3.96 9.18 -2.15
C PHE A 40 -3.60 10.65 -2.13
N LYS A 41 -2.71 11.04 -1.20
CA LYS A 41 -2.36 12.43 -0.97
C LYS A 41 -0.86 12.60 -0.95
N LYS A 42 -0.37 13.64 -1.63
CA LYS A 42 1.02 14.07 -1.47
C LYS A 42 1.19 14.69 -0.09
N ASN A 43 2.12 14.17 0.70
CA ASN A 43 2.42 14.73 1.99
C ASN A 43 3.23 16.03 1.79
N PRO A 44 2.82 17.17 2.37
CA PRO A 44 3.55 18.44 2.23
C PRO A 44 4.99 18.38 2.74
N MET A 45 5.29 17.52 3.71
CA MET A 45 6.63 17.34 4.26
C MET A 45 7.47 16.44 3.38
N ASP A 46 7.04 15.19 3.17
CA ASP A 46 7.77 14.24 2.34
C ASP A 46 6.90 13.06 1.90
N GLY A 47 7.00 12.71 0.62
CA GLY A 47 6.37 11.52 0.04
C GLY A 47 4.85 11.58 -0.05
N TYR A 48 4.19 10.46 0.25
CA TYR A 48 2.78 10.25 -0.03
C TYR A 48 2.10 9.49 1.09
N ASP A 49 0.83 9.81 1.33
CA ASP A 49 -0.03 9.09 2.25
C ASP A 49 -1.14 8.41 1.45
N ILE A 50 -1.33 7.12 1.71
CA ILE A 50 -2.31 6.27 1.03
C ILE A 50 -3.17 5.61 2.10
N SER A 51 -4.47 5.75 1.97
CA SER A 51 -5.43 5.15 2.90
C SER A 51 -6.45 4.30 2.16
N GLY A 52 -7.01 3.33 2.84
CA GLY A 52 -8.02 2.44 2.27
C GLY A 52 -8.58 1.46 3.27
N TYR A 53 -9.36 0.52 2.75
CA TYR A 53 -9.89 -0.60 3.51
C TYR A 53 -9.96 -1.84 2.63
N ILE A 54 -10.15 -3.00 3.25
CA ILE A 54 -10.25 -4.28 2.54
C ILE A 54 -11.62 -4.92 2.74
N ASN A 55 -11.94 -5.89 1.88
CA ASN A 55 -13.13 -6.73 1.98
C ASN A 55 -14.47 -5.97 2.03
N LYS A 56 -14.54 -4.75 1.47
CA LYS A 56 -15.68 -3.83 1.56
C LYS A 56 -16.08 -3.45 2.98
N ASP A 57 -15.17 -3.62 3.94
CA ASP A 57 -15.41 -3.36 5.36
C ASP A 57 -14.52 -2.21 5.83
N LYS A 58 -15.15 -1.07 6.15
CA LYS A 58 -14.44 0.14 6.59
C LYS A 58 -13.74 -0.04 7.93
N ASN A 59 -14.15 -1.01 8.74
CA ASN A 59 -13.45 -1.31 9.98
C ASN A 59 -12.14 -2.05 9.73
N LEU A 60 -11.95 -2.68 8.56
CA LEU A 60 -10.69 -3.27 8.12
C LEU A 60 -9.84 -2.25 7.34
N SER A 61 -9.60 -1.10 7.97
CA SER A 61 -8.91 0.04 7.37
C SER A 61 -7.40 0.01 7.58
N PHE A 62 -6.70 0.68 6.66
CA PHE A 62 -5.26 0.83 6.69
C PHE A 62 -4.83 2.21 6.18
N SER A 63 -3.64 2.62 6.61
CA SER A 63 -2.95 3.84 6.19
C SER A 63 -1.47 3.55 6.01
N VAL A 64 -0.90 4.05 4.92
CA VAL A 64 0.50 3.86 4.53
C VAL A 64 1.14 5.22 4.28
N GLY A 65 2.21 5.51 5.01
CA GLY A 65 3.08 6.64 4.71
C GLY A 65 4.29 6.16 3.89
N ILE A 66 4.38 6.59 2.64
CA ILE A 66 5.54 6.35 1.78
C ILE A 66 6.46 7.56 1.87
N ARG A 67 7.74 7.35 2.21
CA ARG A 67 8.71 8.42 2.44
C ARG A 67 9.98 8.25 1.59
N SER A 68 10.74 9.33 1.46
CA SER A 68 12.04 9.35 0.78
C SER A 68 13.06 8.41 1.45
N THR A 69 12.99 8.26 2.77
CA THR A 69 13.81 7.31 3.55
C THR A 69 13.58 5.86 3.15
N GLU A 70 12.45 5.55 2.50
CA GLU A 70 12.11 4.24 1.93
C GLU A 70 12.21 4.23 0.40
N ASN A 71 13.01 5.14 -0.18
CA ASN A 71 13.16 5.32 -1.63
C ASN A 71 11.83 5.52 -2.37
N PHE A 72 10.84 6.14 -1.69
CA PHE A 72 9.48 6.30 -2.20
C PHE A 72 8.83 4.98 -2.64
N GLN A 73 9.11 3.89 -1.92
CA GLN A 73 8.53 2.59 -2.25
C GLN A 73 7.97 1.91 -1.01
N PHE A 74 6.67 1.59 -1.06
CA PHE A 74 6.08 0.76 -0.03
C PHE A 74 6.76 -0.63 0.02
N ASN A 75 7.21 -1.02 1.21
CA ASN A 75 7.83 -2.33 1.41
C ASN A 75 7.19 -3.14 2.55
N GLY A 76 6.36 -2.54 3.39
CA GLY A 76 5.68 -3.25 4.49
C GLY A 76 5.39 -2.40 5.72
N ASN A 77 5.86 -1.15 5.76
CA ASN A 77 5.51 -0.21 6.83
C ASN A 77 4.07 0.29 6.64
N ILE A 78 3.16 -0.13 7.51
CA ILE A 78 1.73 0.11 7.40
C ILE A 78 1.10 0.27 8.79
N SER A 79 0.14 1.17 8.90
CA SER A 79 -0.75 1.27 10.05
C SER A 79 -2.12 0.71 9.66
N TYR A 80 -2.81 0.07 10.60
CA TYR A 80 -4.08 -0.58 10.36
C TYR A 80 -4.95 -0.52 11.61
N SER A 81 -6.26 -0.76 11.43
CA SER A 81 -7.19 -0.90 12.54
C SER A 81 -6.93 -2.17 13.35
N GLU A 82 -7.38 -2.20 14.59
CA GLU A 82 -7.31 -3.37 15.48
C GLU A 82 -8.01 -4.60 14.87
N GLU A 83 -9.13 -4.40 14.18
CA GLU A 83 -9.84 -5.49 13.51
C GLU A 83 -9.04 -6.09 12.35
N LEU A 84 -8.29 -5.25 11.62
CA LEU A 84 -7.41 -5.73 10.55
C LEU A 84 -6.15 -6.40 11.11
N GLU A 85 -5.59 -5.90 12.23
CA GLU A 85 -4.45 -6.52 12.92
C GLU A 85 -4.69 -8.00 13.19
N ASN A 86 -5.87 -8.34 13.71
CA ASN A 86 -6.25 -9.72 14.05
C ASN A 86 -6.32 -10.66 12.84
N LYS A 87 -6.35 -10.13 11.61
CA LYS A 87 -6.35 -10.91 10.37
C LYS A 87 -4.96 -11.14 9.79
N PHE A 88 -3.94 -10.43 10.27
CA PHE A 88 -2.58 -10.62 9.80
C PHE A 88 -2.03 -12.00 10.21
N ILE A 89 -1.15 -12.54 9.37
CA ILE A 89 -0.33 -13.69 9.74
C ILE A 89 0.75 -13.26 10.74
N LYS A 90 1.18 -14.19 11.61
CA LYS A 90 2.17 -13.89 12.67
C LYS A 90 3.50 -13.33 12.12
N ASN A 91 3.98 -13.90 11.01
CA ASN A 91 5.26 -13.53 10.40
C ASN A 91 4.99 -12.86 9.06
N THR A 92 4.69 -11.56 9.10
CA THR A 92 4.44 -10.79 7.88
C THR A 92 5.70 -10.70 7.03
N LYS A 93 5.51 -10.74 5.71
CA LYS A 93 6.57 -10.61 4.72
C LYS A 93 6.48 -9.25 4.05
N THR A 94 7.62 -8.60 3.92
CA THR A 94 7.78 -7.40 3.10
C THR A 94 7.54 -7.71 1.62
N VAL A 95 7.18 -6.68 0.85
CA VAL A 95 7.01 -6.79 -0.61
C VAL A 95 8.28 -7.38 -1.27
N SER A 96 9.45 -6.96 -0.81
CA SER A 96 10.73 -7.46 -1.32
C SER A 96 10.96 -8.94 -1.01
N GLN A 97 10.56 -9.43 0.16
CA GLN A 97 10.62 -10.86 0.49
C GLN A 97 9.67 -11.67 -0.38
N ILE A 98 8.41 -11.22 -0.52
CA ILE A 98 7.40 -11.87 -1.37
C ILE A 98 7.91 -11.99 -2.82
N LYS A 99 8.46 -10.90 -3.38
CA LYS A 99 8.98 -10.91 -4.76
C LYS A 99 10.20 -11.82 -4.96
N LYS A 100 11.02 -12.06 -3.92
CA LYS A 100 12.17 -12.97 -4.00
C LYS A 100 11.77 -14.44 -4.01
N GLU A 101 10.69 -14.81 -3.33
CA GLU A 101 10.20 -16.20 -3.27
C GLU A 101 9.54 -16.66 -4.58
N HIS A 102 9.10 -15.71 -5.40
CA HIS A 102 8.48 -15.97 -6.70
C HIS A 102 9.43 -15.71 -7.90
N ARG A 103 10.73 -15.60 -7.65
CA ARG A 103 11.79 -15.53 -8.67
C ARG A 103 12.44 -16.89 -8.86
#